data_AF-A0A3L7WDP3-F1
#
_entry.id   AF-A0A3L7WDP3-F1
#
_cell.length_a   1.000
_cell.length_b   1.000
_cell.length_c   1.000
_cell.angle_alpha   90.00
_cell.angle_beta   90.00
_cell.angle_gamma   90.00
#
_symmetry.space_group_name_H-M   'P 1'
#
loop_
_entity.id
_entity.type
_entity.pdbx_description
1 polymer ?
#
loop_
_entity_poly.entity_id
_entity_poly.type
_entity_poly.pdbx_seq_one_letter_code
_entity_poly.pdbx_strand_id
1 'polypeptide(L)'
;MTLRDGDRRTAAEQLELPLDQQPTAPYAGKVLRSAAVDPAPPRIPAGDQRLIRLLGAGALVAAVATIGGALTIDPVDEPTRALLVAGALALAVALGLTSLLLLRSFRGHPGVWRVRRRRSLRRGLFAGALIGGYLALRIIGLGGPTGLLIAAALVVVAEAAISRSEIDSV
;
A
#
# COMPACT_ATOMS: atom_id res chain seq x y z
N MET A 1 45.45 -21.16 -21.86
CA MET A 1 45.09 -20.20 -22.93
C MET A 1 44.31 -20.99 -23.97
N THR A 2 43.07 -20.58 -24.27
CA THR A 2 42.17 -21.03 -25.37
C THR A 2 41.73 -22.50 -25.39
N LEU A 3 40.55 -22.93 -25.81
CA LEU A 3 39.25 -22.38 -26.20
C LEU A 3 38.32 -23.63 -26.19
N ARG A 4 37.15 -23.56 -25.53
CA ARG A 4 36.22 -24.69 -25.36
C ARG A 4 35.47 -24.95 -26.67
N ASP A 5 35.45 -26.22 -27.05
CA ASP A 5 34.91 -26.79 -28.28
C ASP A 5 33.52 -26.25 -28.65
N GLY A 6 33.49 -25.58 -29.80
CA GLY A 6 32.29 -25.34 -30.55
C GLY A 6 32.00 -26.53 -31.47
N ASP A 7 30.74 -26.95 -31.44
CA ASP A 7 29.94 -27.30 -32.60
C ASP A 7 30.35 -28.49 -33.51
N ARG A 8 29.44 -29.46 -33.51
CA ARG A 8 28.96 -30.26 -34.66
C ARG A 8 29.80 -31.45 -35.10
N ARG A 9 29.17 -32.63 -34.95
CA ARG A 9 29.14 -33.83 -35.84
C ARG A 9 28.84 -35.05 -34.96
N THR A 10 27.90 -35.95 -35.20
CA THR A 10 27.03 -36.19 -36.35
C THR A 10 25.87 -37.07 -35.88
N ALA A 11 24.71 -36.95 -36.53
CA ALA A 11 23.46 -37.66 -36.30
C ALA A 11 23.51 -39.17 -36.62
N ALA A 12 24.52 -39.90 -36.14
CA ALA A 12 24.77 -41.29 -36.51
C ALA A 12 24.74 -42.30 -35.34
N GLU A 13 24.61 -41.86 -34.08
CA GLU A 13 24.58 -42.78 -32.91
C GLU A 13 23.19 -42.99 -32.28
N GLN A 14 22.11 -42.42 -32.84
CA GLN A 14 20.73 -42.63 -32.33
C GLN A 14 19.99 -43.79 -33.00
N LEU A 15 20.66 -44.63 -33.78
CA LEU A 15 20.04 -45.65 -34.65
C LEU A 15 20.21 -47.11 -34.20
N GLU A 16 20.44 -47.35 -32.90
CA GLU A 16 20.32 -48.70 -32.32
C GLU A 16 19.35 -48.69 -31.14
N LEU A 17 18.05 -48.63 -31.46
CA LEU A 17 16.97 -48.97 -30.55
C LEU A 17 16.30 -50.26 -31.08
N PRO A 18 16.25 -51.35 -30.28
CA PRO A 18 15.69 -52.63 -30.72
C PRO A 18 14.21 -52.48 -31.09
N LEU A 19 13.89 -52.90 -32.32
CA LEU A 19 12.63 -52.67 -33.01
C LEU A 19 11.52 -53.69 -32.63
N ASP A 20 11.43 -54.08 -31.36
CA ASP A 20 10.45 -55.10 -30.91
C ASP A 20 9.46 -54.61 -29.84
N GLN A 21 9.42 -53.31 -29.55
CA GLN A 21 8.41 -52.75 -28.65
C GLN A 21 7.22 -52.20 -29.44
N GLN A 22 6.31 -53.12 -29.77
CA GLN A 22 4.96 -52.82 -30.25
C GLN A 22 4.30 -51.81 -29.27
N PRO A 23 3.80 -50.64 -29.72
CA PRO A 23 3.18 -49.68 -28.83
C PRO A 23 1.88 -50.28 -28.30
N THR A 24 1.87 -50.70 -27.03
CA THR A 24 0.62 -51.02 -26.34
C THR A 24 -0.18 -49.73 -26.22
N ALA A 25 -1.41 -49.76 -26.74
CA ALA A 25 -2.33 -48.63 -26.65
C ALA A 25 -2.39 -48.13 -25.20
N PRO A 26 -2.24 -46.82 -24.94
CA PRO A 26 -2.29 -46.32 -23.59
C PRO A 26 -3.64 -46.68 -22.98
N TYR A 27 -3.59 -47.48 -21.92
CA TYR A 27 -4.73 -47.81 -21.08
C TYR A 27 -5.47 -46.52 -20.77
N ALA A 28 -6.77 -46.47 -21.07
CA ALA A 28 -7.65 -45.36 -20.74
C ALA A 28 -7.86 -45.30 -19.22
N GLY A 29 -6.78 -45.01 -18.48
CA GLY A 29 -6.82 -44.62 -17.10
C GLY A 29 -7.61 -43.33 -17.04
N LYS A 30 -8.72 -43.35 -16.29
CA LYS A 30 -9.52 -42.17 -15.98
C LYS A 30 -8.57 -41.02 -15.66
N VAL A 31 -8.54 -40.01 -16.54
CA VAL A 31 -7.89 -38.74 -16.27
C VAL A 31 -8.61 -38.19 -15.05
N LEU A 32 -8.02 -38.40 -13.87
CA LEU A 32 -8.38 -37.65 -12.67
C LEU A 32 -8.10 -36.21 -13.06
N ARG A 33 -9.15 -35.47 -13.44
CA ARG A 33 -9.10 -34.01 -13.46
C ARG A 33 -8.62 -33.66 -12.05
N SER A 34 -7.35 -33.28 -11.91
CA SER A 34 -6.92 -32.54 -10.75
C SER A 34 -7.84 -31.33 -10.74
N ALA A 35 -8.83 -31.33 -9.84
CA ALA A 35 -9.59 -30.12 -9.57
C ALA A 35 -8.51 -29.10 -9.21
N ALA A 36 -8.30 -28.13 -10.08
CA ALA A 36 -7.40 -27.03 -9.80
C ALA A 36 -7.93 -26.42 -8.50
N VAL A 37 -7.21 -26.66 -7.41
CA VAL A 37 -7.49 -25.99 -6.15
C VAL A 37 -7.33 -24.52 -6.48
N ASP A 38 -8.43 -23.77 -6.43
CA ASP A 38 -8.37 -22.33 -6.64
C ASP A 38 -7.24 -21.78 -5.79
N PRO A 39 -6.26 -21.06 -6.38
CA PRO A 39 -5.13 -20.57 -5.63
C PRO A 39 -5.68 -19.77 -4.45
N ALA A 40 -5.29 -20.18 -3.24
CA ALA A 40 -5.80 -19.59 -2.01
C ALA A 40 -5.70 -18.05 -2.13
N PRO A 41 -6.77 -17.31 -1.76
CA PRO A 41 -6.82 -15.88 -1.97
C PRO A 41 -5.58 -15.23 -1.36
N PRO A 42 -4.96 -14.26 -2.05
CA PRO A 42 -3.72 -13.65 -1.61
C PRO A 42 -3.89 -13.11 -0.19
N ARG A 43 -3.15 -13.68 0.77
CA ARG A 43 -3.22 -13.29 2.18
C ARG A 43 -2.26 -12.14 2.45
N ILE A 44 -2.72 -11.12 3.17
CA ILE A 44 -1.85 -10.04 3.64
C ILE A 44 -0.78 -10.66 4.56
N PRO A 45 0.52 -10.37 4.37
CA PRO A 45 1.56 -10.81 5.30
C PRO A 45 1.22 -10.41 6.75
N ALA A 46 1.45 -11.31 7.71
CA ALA A 46 1.02 -11.11 9.09
C ALA A 46 1.55 -9.80 9.74
N GLY A 47 2.78 -9.39 9.38
CA GLY A 47 3.35 -8.12 9.84
C GLY A 47 2.58 -6.89 9.36
N ASP A 48 2.09 -6.91 8.12
CA ASP A 48 1.30 -5.81 7.56
C ASP A 48 -0.13 -5.77 8.11
N GLN A 49 -0.71 -6.94 8.45
CA GLN A 49 -1.98 -6.98 9.16
C GLN A 49 -1.88 -6.35 10.55
N ARG A 50 -0.80 -6.64 11.29
CA ARG A 50 -0.53 -6.02 12.60
C ARG A 50 -0.38 -4.51 12.46
N LEU A 51 0.38 -4.05 11.46
CA LEU A 51 0.54 -2.63 11.19
C LEU A 51 -0.81 -1.93 10.91
N ILE A 52 -1.64 -2.48 10.03
CA ILE A 52 -2.96 -1.90 9.71
C ILE A 52 -3.83 -1.81 10.97
N ARG A 53 -3.82 -2.86 11.80
CA ARG A 53 -4.55 -2.86 13.08
C ARG A 53 -4.02 -1.82 14.06
N LEU A 54 -2.70 -1.69 14.19
CA LEU A 54 -2.07 -0.69 15.06
C LEU A 54 -2.38 0.73 14.60
N LEU A 55 -2.32 0.99 13.30
CA LEU A 55 -2.70 2.28 12.72
C LEU A 55 -4.19 2.57 12.95
N GLY A 56 -5.07 1.58 12.73
CA GLY A 56 -6.50 1.72 12.99
C GLY A 56 -6.81 1.97 14.49
N ALA A 57 -6.18 1.23 15.38
CA ALA A 57 -6.33 1.41 16.82
C ALA A 57 -5.80 2.78 17.28
N GLY A 58 -4.63 3.20 16.80
CA GLY A 58 -4.08 4.52 17.07
C GLY A 58 -4.99 5.64 16.55
N ALA A 59 -5.59 5.47 15.37
CA ALA A 59 -6.57 6.40 14.83
C ALA A 59 -7.81 6.52 15.71
N LEU A 60 -8.32 5.39 16.24
CA LEU A 60 -9.47 5.39 17.15
C LEU A 60 -9.16 6.09 18.47
N VAL A 61 -8.00 5.80 19.07
CA VAL A 61 -7.56 6.47 20.31
C VAL A 61 -7.44 7.98 20.10
N ALA A 62 -6.80 8.39 19.01
CA ALA A 62 -6.66 9.80 18.66
C ALA A 62 -8.03 10.46 18.41
N ALA A 63 -8.95 9.78 17.72
CA ALA A 63 -10.30 10.29 17.49
C ALA A 63 -11.09 10.48 18.79
N VAL A 64 -11.01 9.52 19.72
CA VAL A 64 -11.65 9.65 21.04
C VAL A 64 -11.08 10.84 21.82
N ALA A 65 -9.75 11.00 21.82
CA ALA A 65 -9.11 12.15 22.45
C ALA A 65 -9.55 13.47 21.81
N THR A 66 -9.66 13.52 20.48
CA THR A 66 -10.17 14.69 19.77
C THR A 66 -11.61 15.00 20.13
N ILE A 67 -12.49 14.00 20.15
CA ILE A 67 -13.91 14.19 20.50
C ILE A 67 -14.02 14.70 21.94
N GLY A 68 -13.33 14.07 22.89
CA GLY A 68 -13.31 14.53 24.28
C GLY A 68 -12.81 15.96 24.41
N GLY A 69 -11.71 16.29 23.72
CA GLY A 69 -11.15 17.65 23.73
C GLY A 69 -12.07 18.67 23.07
N ALA A 70 -12.67 18.37 21.93
CA ALA A 70 -13.58 19.26 21.22
C ALA A 70 -14.87 19.57 22.00
N LEU A 71 -15.29 18.66 22.88
CA LEU A 71 -16.47 18.85 23.74
C LEU A 71 -16.16 19.61 25.04
N THR A 72 -14.88 19.79 25.39
CA THR A 72 -14.48 20.30 26.72
C THR A 72 -13.58 21.53 26.67
N ILE A 73 -12.90 21.80 25.55
CA ILE A 73 -11.92 22.88 25.43
C ILE A 73 -12.50 23.97 24.53
N ASP A 74 -12.59 25.19 25.06
CA ASP A 74 -12.87 26.38 24.24
C ASP A 74 -11.59 26.85 23.55
N PRO A 75 -11.54 26.90 22.20
CA PRO A 75 -10.35 27.33 21.47
C PRO A 75 -10.03 28.82 21.62
N VAL A 76 -10.98 29.65 22.06
CA VAL A 76 -10.77 31.09 22.28
C VAL A 76 -10.09 31.32 23.63
N ASP A 77 -10.56 30.63 24.65
CA ASP A 77 -10.04 30.79 26.02
C ASP A 77 -8.75 29.98 26.26
N GLU A 78 -8.62 28.80 25.63
CA GLU A 78 -7.51 27.86 25.87
C GLU A 78 -6.81 27.42 24.55
N PRO A 79 -6.14 28.32 23.84
CA PRO A 79 -5.61 28.05 22.50
C PRO A 79 -4.53 26.95 22.50
N THR A 80 -3.72 26.86 23.55
CA THR A 80 -2.67 25.82 23.67
C THR A 80 -3.26 24.42 23.78
N ARG A 81 -4.35 24.24 24.54
CA ARG A 81 -5.04 22.96 24.63
C ARG A 81 -5.78 22.63 23.34
N ALA A 82 -6.38 23.64 22.69
CA ALA A 82 -7.02 23.46 21.39
C ALA A 82 -6.02 23.01 20.30
N LEU A 83 -4.77 23.47 20.33
CA LEU A 83 -3.72 22.98 19.43
C LEU A 83 -3.42 21.49 19.64
N LEU A 84 -3.46 21.00 20.88
CA LEU A 84 -3.30 19.57 21.15
C LEU A 84 -4.47 18.76 20.58
N VAL A 85 -5.69 19.26 20.69
CA VAL A 85 -6.90 18.63 20.09
C VAL A 85 -6.80 18.60 18.57
N ALA A 86 -6.36 19.70 17.96
CA ALA A 86 -6.11 19.78 16.51
C ALA A 86 -5.01 18.79 16.07
N GLY A 87 -3.94 18.66 16.86
CA GLY A 87 -2.88 17.67 16.64
C GLY A 87 -3.39 16.23 16.75
N ALA A 88 -4.24 15.95 17.74
CA ALA A 88 -4.90 14.65 17.88
C ALA A 88 -5.78 14.34 16.66
N LEU A 89 -6.52 15.33 16.15
CA LEU A 89 -7.33 15.13 14.95
C LEU A 89 -6.46 14.85 13.72
N ALA A 90 -5.36 15.60 13.57
CA ALA A 90 -4.40 15.39 12.50
C ALA A 90 -3.84 13.96 12.51
N LEU A 91 -3.51 13.44 13.69
CA LEU A 91 -3.07 12.07 13.88
C LEU A 91 -4.20 11.06 13.56
N ALA A 92 -5.42 11.30 14.02
CA ALA A 92 -6.56 10.45 13.74
C ALA A 92 -6.78 10.30 12.22
N VAL A 93 -6.75 11.41 11.49
CA VAL A 93 -6.88 11.40 10.02
C VAL A 93 -5.68 10.73 9.38
N ALA A 94 -4.45 11.08 9.76
CA ALA A 94 -3.26 10.50 9.16
C ALA A 94 -3.22 8.98 9.31
N LEU A 95 -3.44 8.47 10.53
CA LEU A 95 -3.42 7.05 10.84
C LEU A 95 -4.61 6.32 10.21
N GLY A 96 -5.81 6.89 10.33
CA GLY A 96 -7.05 6.30 9.81
C GLY A 96 -7.02 6.18 8.29
N LEU A 97 -6.69 7.26 7.59
CA LEU A 97 -6.63 7.30 6.13
C LEU A 97 -5.50 6.42 5.60
N THR A 98 -4.35 6.40 6.27
CA THR A 98 -3.27 5.45 5.96
C THR A 98 -3.75 4.00 6.08
N SER A 99 -4.42 3.64 7.18
CA SER A 99 -4.90 2.27 7.41
C SER A 99 -5.89 1.81 6.32
N LEU A 100 -6.81 2.70 5.92
CA LEU A 100 -7.80 2.45 4.88
C LEU A 100 -7.17 2.33 3.49
N LEU A 101 -6.24 3.22 3.16
CA LEU A 101 -5.55 3.18 1.86
C LEU A 101 -4.68 1.93 1.72
N LEU A 102 -4.01 1.50 2.81
CA LEU A 102 -3.32 0.22 2.84
C LEU A 102 -4.31 -0.92 2.58
N LEU A 103 -5.41 -1.01 3.32
CA LEU A 103 -6.38 -2.08 3.13
C LEU A 103 -6.94 -2.12 1.69
N ARG A 104 -7.27 -0.95 1.12
CA ARG A 104 -7.78 -0.83 -0.25
C ARG A 104 -6.73 -1.19 -1.30
N SER A 105 -5.48 -0.75 -1.11
CA SER A 105 -4.39 -1.05 -2.05
C SER A 105 -4.11 -2.55 -2.13
N PHE A 106 -4.22 -3.28 -1.01
CA PHE A 106 -4.00 -4.72 -1.01
C PHE A 106 -5.09 -5.47 -1.79
N ARG A 107 -6.37 -5.09 -1.56
CA ARG A 107 -7.52 -5.71 -2.24
C ARG A 107 -7.48 -5.52 -3.75
N GLY A 108 -6.98 -4.38 -4.23
CA GLY A 108 -6.93 -4.09 -5.67
C GLY A 108 -5.76 -4.74 -6.40
N HIS A 109 -4.55 -4.75 -5.80
CA HIS A 109 -3.34 -5.17 -6.49
C HIS A 109 -2.31 -5.83 -5.54
N PRO A 110 -2.49 -7.13 -5.21
CA PRO A 110 -1.65 -7.82 -4.23
C PRO A 110 -0.17 -7.92 -4.65
N GLY A 111 0.14 -7.98 -5.95
CA GLY A 111 1.51 -8.14 -6.48
C GLY A 111 2.41 -6.90 -6.39
N VAL A 112 1.85 -5.70 -6.23
CA VAL A 112 2.60 -4.42 -6.24
C VAL A 112 2.56 -3.68 -4.89
N TRP A 113 2.25 -4.43 -3.85
CA TRP A 113 1.97 -3.96 -2.49
C TRP A 113 3.06 -3.06 -1.89
N ARG A 114 4.34 -3.44 -2.01
CA ARG A 114 5.45 -2.72 -1.36
C ARG A 114 5.66 -1.32 -1.93
N VAL A 115 5.54 -1.16 -3.23
CA VAL A 115 5.69 0.14 -3.91
C VAL A 115 4.53 1.06 -3.52
N ARG A 116 3.30 0.53 -3.52
CA ARG A 116 2.08 1.31 -3.18
C ARG A 116 1.94 1.64 -1.69
N ARG A 117 2.65 0.95 -0.80
CA ARG A 117 2.70 1.25 0.65
C ARG A 117 3.23 2.67 0.91
N ARG A 118 4.29 3.09 0.21
CA ARG A 118 4.87 4.43 0.36
C ARG A 118 3.87 5.52 -0.03
N ARG A 119 3.18 5.34 -1.16
CA ARG A 119 2.14 6.27 -1.62
C ARG A 119 0.95 6.37 -0.66
N SER A 120 0.56 5.26 -0.01
CA SER A 120 -0.53 5.26 0.98
C SER A 120 -0.17 6.03 2.26
N LEU A 121 1.05 5.82 2.79
CA LEU A 121 1.57 6.56 3.95
C LEU A 121 1.66 8.06 3.67
N ARG A 122 2.23 8.41 2.51
CA ARG A 122 2.40 9.81 2.07
C ARG A 122 1.06 10.55 1.98
N ARG A 123 0.03 9.93 1.39
CA ARG A 123 -1.31 10.53 1.29
C ARG A 123 -1.98 10.72 2.65
N GLY A 124 -1.84 9.75 3.56
CA GLY A 124 -2.34 9.89 4.93
C GLY A 124 -1.66 11.04 5.66
N LEU A 125 -0.33 11.14 5.56
CA LEU A 125 0.44 12.24 6.17
C LEU A 125 0.05 13.60 5.59
N PHE A 126 -0.09 13.72 4.27
CA PHE A 126 -0.54 14.97 3.65
C PHE A 126 -1.95 15.38 4.11
N ALA A 127 -2.89 14.44 4.18
CA ALA A 127 -4.24 14.72 4.65
C ALA A 127 -4.25 15.17 6.12
N GLY A 128 -3.52 14.47 7.00
CA GLY A 128 -3.39 14.86 8.39
C GLY A 128 -2.72 16.21 8.58
N ALA A 129 -1.62 16.47 7.85
CA ALA A 129 -0.90 17.73 7.89
C ALA A 129 -1.75 18.91 7.39
N LEU A 130 -2.54 18.72 6.34
CA LEU A 130 -3.46 19.75 5.84
C LEU A 130 -4.52 20.11 6.89
N ILE A 131 -5.19 19.12 7.47
CA ILE A 131 -6.26 19.35 8.44
C ILE A 131 -5.70 19.94 9.73
N GLY A 132 -4.65 19.34 10.29
CA GLY A 132 -4.00 19.80 11.51
C GLY A 132 -3.38 21.19 11.37
N GLY A 133 -2.64 21.41 10.28
CA GLY A 133 -2.00 22.70 9.98
C GLY A 133 -3.03 23.80 9.77
N TYR A 134 -4.11 23.53 9.04
CA TYR A 134 -5.20 24.49 8.89
C TYR A 134 -5.85 24.84 10.24
N LEU A 135 -6.19 23.84 11.05
CA LEU A 135 -6.77 24.07 12.38
C LEU A 135 -5.84 24.86 13.28
N ALA A 136 -4.54 24.53 13.29
CA ALA A 136 -3.56 25.28 14.08
C ALA A 136 -3.49 26.75 13.67
N LEU A 137 -3.42 27.04 12.36
CA LEU A 137 -3.45 28.41 11.85
C LEU A 137 -4.78 29.10 12.18
N ARG A 138 -5.90 28.37 12.11
CA ARG A 138 -7.23 28.91 12.43
C ARG A 138 -7.37 29.28 13.89
N ILE A 139 -6.85 28.45 14.81
CA ILE A 139 -6.85 28.69 16.27
C ILE A 139 -6.01 29.93 16.60
N ILE A 140 -4.87 30.11 15.95
CA ILE A 140 -3.98 31.28 16.17
C ILE A 140 -4.50 32.54 15.44
N GLY A 141 -5.63 32.46 14.73
CA GLY A 141 -6.24 33.60 14.03
C GLY A 141 -5.60 33.96 12.69
N LEU A 142 -4.62 33.20 12.21
CA LEU A 142 -3.91 33.41 10.94
C LEU A 142 -4.54 32.63 9.77
N GLY A 143 -5.38 31.63 10.04
CA GLY A 143 -5.93 30.71 9.05
C GLY A 143 -7.23 31.21 8.41
N GLY A 144 -7.18 31.51 7.10
CA GLY A 144 -8.36 31.77 6.26
C GLY A 144 -8.70 30.60 5.32
N PRO A 145 -9.95 30.51 4.81
CA PRO A 145 -10.36 29.45 3.89
C PRO A 145 -9.54 29.46 2.59
N THR A 146 -9.14 30.64 2.12
CA THR A 146 -8.28 30.80 0.94
C THR A 146 -6.91 30.15 1.14
N GLY A 147 -6.33 30.28 2.33
CA GLY A 147 -5.05 29.64 2.68
C GLY A 147 -5.13 28.12 2.65
N LEU A 148 -6.26 27.54 3.10
CA LEU A 148 -6.52 26.10 3.00
C LEU A 148 -6.57 25.65 1.53
N LEU A 149 -7.27 26.39 0.67
CA LEU A 149 -7.37 26.05 -0.76
C LEU A 149 -6.01 26.08 -1.44
N ILE A 150 -5.19 27.09 -1.14
CA ILE A 150 -3.82 27.19 -1.66
C ILE A 150 -2.98 26.00 -1.16
N ALA A 151 -3.02 25.69 0.13
CA ALA A 151 -2.29 24.56 0.70
C ALA A 151 -2.72 23.22 0.08
N ALA A 152 -4.03 23.02 -0.11
CA ALA A 152 -4.58 21.83 -0.74
C ALA A 152 -4.10 21.70 -2.21
N ALA A 153 -4.12 22.81 -2.96
CA ALA A 153 -3.60 22.84 -4.33
C ALA A 153 -2.10 22.48 -4.37
N LEU A 154 -1.29 23.04 -3.48
CA LEU A 154 0.14 22.73 -3.38
C LEU A 154 0.39 21.25 -3.05
N VAL A 155 -0.41 20.66 -2.15
CA VAL A 155 -0.31 19.23 -1.82
C VAL A 155 -0.67 18.37 -3.03
N VAL A 156 -1.68 18.73 -3.80
CA VAL A 156 -2.03 18.02 -5.04
C VAL A 156 -0.89 18.10 -6.06
N VAL A 157 -0.30 19.28 -6.24
CA VAL A 157 0.84 19.49 -7.13
C VAL A 157 2.05 18.68 -6.67
N ALA A 158 2.38 18.72 -5.37
CA ALA A 158 3.48 17.94 -4.80
C ALA A 158 3.27 16.43 -4.98
N GLU A 159 2.07 15.93 -4.69
CA GLU A 159 1.73 14.51 -4.87
C GLU A 159 1.79 14.09 -6.34
N ALA A 160 1.42 14.98 -7.27
CA ALA A 160 1.55 14.74 -8.71
C ALA A 160 3.02 14.71 -9.17
N ALA A 161 3.83 15.66 -8.72
CA ALA A 161 5.26 15.74 -9.05
C ALA A 161 6.02 14.51 -8.54
N ILE A 162 5.80 14.14 -7.28
CA ILE A 162 6.43 12.96 -6.66
C ILE A 162 5.94 11.66 -7.33
N SER A 163 4.66 11.61 -7.70
CA SER A 163 4.09 10.47 -8.40
C SER A 163 4.72 10.24 -9.77
N ARG A 164 5.10 11.31 -10.47
CA ARG A 164 5.78 11.24 -11.77
C ARG A 164 7.22 10.76 -11.61
N SER A 165 7.98 11.33 -10.66
CA SER A 165 9.37 10.89 -10.41
C SER A 165 9.49 9.42 -10.00
N GLU A 166 8.48 8.87 -9.34
CA GLU A 166 8.45 7.46 -8.93
C GLU A 166 8.24 6.52 -10.12
N ILE A 167 7.59 6.99 -11.21
CA ILE A 167 7.42 6.23 -12.45
C ILE A 167 8.71 6.25 -13.28
N ASP A 168 9.39 7.40 -13.34
CA ASP A 168 10.61 7.57 -14.12
C ASP A 168 11.84 6.87 -13.51
N SER A 169 11.75 6.41 -12.27
CA SER A 169 12.84 5.73 -11.53
C SER A 169 12.86 4.20 -11.65
N VAL A 170 11.92 3.60 -12.38
CA VAL A 170 11.78 2.13 -12.58
C VAL A 170 12.17 1.77 -14.01
#